data_AF-X1PKV4-F1
#
_entry.id   AF-X1PKV4-F1
#
_cell.length_a   1.000
_cell.length_b   1.000
_cell.length_c   1.000
_cell.angle_alpha   90.00
_cell.angle_beta   90.00
_cell.angle_gamma   90.00
#
_symmetry.space_group_name_H-M   'P 1'
#
loop_
_entity.id
_entity.type
_entity.pdbx_description
1 polymer ?
#
loop_
_entity_poly.entity_id
_entity_poly.type
_entity_poly.pdbx_seq_one_letter_code
_entity_poly.pdbx_strand_id
1 'polypeptide(L)'
;QMERTSETKVITKAIFFVLICGIIGYSSHSDSAEEVLIYYGMSDASAAVAVSEKMFAVADDEDNVLRVYKTTPPSLPVFSYDLTSFLGIEPGHPEADIEGATMLDDTIYWITSHGRNTDGKMRPNRYRFFAVKVKV
;
A
#
# COMPACT_ATOMS: atom_id res chain seq x y z
N GLN A 1 51.22 -16.60 -54.77
CA GLN A 1 49.91 -17.19 -54.44
C GLN A 1 49.72 -17.30 -52.92
N MET A 2 49.96 -16.20 -52.19
CA MET A 2 49.84 -16.19 -50.72
C MET A 2 49.76 -14.73 -50.27
N GLU A 3 48.55 -14.15 -50.27
CA GLU A 3 48.28 -12.86 -49.59
C GLU A 3 46.78 -12.53 -49.54
N ARG A 4 46.00 -13.04 -50.50
CA ARG A 4 44.58 -12.67 -50.65
C ARG A 4 43.61 -13.31 -49.63
N THR A 5 44.08 -14.22 -48.77
CA THR A 5 43.23 -14.99 -47.82
C THR A 5 43.17 -14.40 -46.40
N SER A 6 44.08 -13.48 -46.06
CA SER A 6 44.14 -12.83 -44.73
C SER A 6 43.12 -11.69 -44.61
N GLU A 7 43.09 -10.80 -45.60
CA GLU A 7 42.27 -9.58 -45.57
C GLU A 7 40.76 -9.86 -45.60
N THR A 8 40.33 -10.87 -46.35
CA THR A 8 38.92 -11.26 -46.43
C THR A 8 38.40 -11.77 -45.08
N LYS A 9 39.20 -12.52 -44.31
CA LYS A 9 38.80 -13.00 -42.97
C LYS A 9 38.70 -11.87 -41.93
N VAL A 10 39.53 -10.83 -42.05
CA VAL A 10 39.51 -9.67 -41.14
C VAL A 10 38.28 -8.80 -41.41
N ILE A 11 37.95 -8.57 -42.68
CA ILE A 11 36.79 -7.76 -43.09
C ILE A 11 35.47 -8.47 -42.73
N THR A 12 35.37 -9.79 -42.89
CA THR A 12 34.17 -10.54 -42.49
C THR A 12 33.95 -10.55 -40.97
N LYS A 13 35.01 -10.56 -40.15
CA LYS A 13 34.88 -10.44 -38.69
C LYS A 13 34.48 -9.04 -38.24
N ALA A 14 34.96 -7.98 -38.91
CA ALA A 14 34.62 -6.61 -38.57
C ALA A 14 33.13 -6.28 -38.85
N ILE A 15 32.58 -6.81 -39.95
CA ILE A 15 31.16 -6.59 -40.30
C ILE A 15 30.21 -7.32 -39.33
N PHE A 16 30.61 -8.48 -38.81
CA PHE A 16 29.81 -9.21 -37.81
C PHE A 16 29.82 -8.54 -36.43
N PHE A 17 30.87 -7.76 -36.12
CA PHE A 17 30.96 -7.05 -34.84
C PHE A 17 30.16 -5.73 -34.82
N VAL A 18 29.96 -5.09 -35.98
CA VAL A 18 29.19 -3.85 -36.09
C VAL A 18 27.67 -4.10 -36.11
N LEU A 19 27.22 -5.30 -36.51
CA LEU A 19 25.80 -5.66 -36.53
C LEU A 19 25.25 -6.20 -35.20
N ILE A 20 26.09 -6.50 -34.21
CA ILE A 20 25.66 -6.96 -32.87
C ILE A 20 25.45 -5.79 -31.89
N CYS A 21 25.99 -4.60 -32.16
CA CYS A 21 25.78 -3.41 -31.31
C CYS A 21 24.59 -2.55 -31.73
N GLY A 22 23.90 -2.87 -32.84
CA GLY A 22 22.86 -2.04 -33.45
C GLY A 22 21.43 -2.26 -32.95
N ILE A 23 21.19 -3.20 -32.03
CA ILE A 23 19.88 -3.45 -31.43
C ILE A 23 20.01 -3.41 -29.91
N ILE A 24 20.50 -2.29 -29.38
CA ILE A 24 19.99 -1.86 -28.08
C ILE A 24 18.63 -1.28 -28.41
N GLY A 25 17.60 -2.13 -28.39
CA GLY A 25 16.24 -1.64 -28.31
C GLY A 25 16.19 -0.74 -27.09
N TYR A 26 16.12 0.58 -27.32
CA TYR A 26 15.63 1.50 -26.31
C TYR A 26 14.22 1.04 -26.01
N SER A 27 14.08 0.15 -25.03
CA SER A 27 12.82 -0.02 -24.34
C SER A 27 12.64 1.32 -23.66
N SER A 28 11.90 2.22 -24.30
CA SER A 28 11.30 3.34 -23.62
C SER A 28 10.39 2.73 -22.57
N HIS A 29 10.93 2.52 -21.37
CA HIS A 29 10.09 2.42 -20.19
C HIS A 29 9.46 3.80 -20.11
N SER A 30 8.26 3.93 -20.68
CA SER A 30 7.33 4.93 -20.22
C SER A 30 7.14 4.59 -18.76
N ASP A 31 7.94 5.19 -17.90
CA ASP A 31 7.66 5.31 -16.49
C ASP A 31 6.37 6.12 -16.44
N SER A 32 5.23 5.44 -16.60
CA SER A 32 3.94 6.07 -16.38
C SER A 32 3.99 6.39 -14.91
N ALA A 33 4.28 7.64 -14.58
CA ALA A 33 4.23 8.12 -13.21
C ALA A 33 2.92 7.61 -12.64
N GLU A 34 3.00 6.66 -11.70
CA GLU A 34 1.79 6.11 -11.10
C GLU A 34 1.01 7.29 -10.53
N GLU A 35 -0.26 7.38 -10.93
CA GLU A 35 -1.11 8.48 -10.50
C GLU A 35 -1.22 8.42 -8.97
N VAL A 36 -0.69 9.44 -8.30
CA VAL A 36 -0.80 9.56 -6.85
C VAL A 36 -2.26 9.86 -6.51
N LEU A 37 -2.95 8.89 -5.94
CA LEU A 37 -4.32 9.04 -5.47
C LEU A 37 -4.33 9.65 -4.06
N ILE A 38 -4.99 10.80 -3.89
CA ILE A 38 -5.05 11.53 -2.61
C ILE A 38 -6.44 11.39 -1.98
N TYR A 39 -6.50 10.74 -0.83
CA TYR A 39 -7.70 10.61 0.00
C TYR A 39 -7.65 11.57 1.18
N TYR A 40 -8.79 12.13 1.56
CA TYR A 40 -8.88 13.18 2.59
C TYR A 40 -9.70 12.72 3.80
N GLY A 41 -9.55 13.42 4.92
CA GLY A 41 -10.39 13.24 6.12
C GLY A 41 -9.76 12.41 7.24
N MET A 42 -8.48 12.09 7.14
CA MET A 42 -7.66 11.49 8.20
C MET A 42 -6.23 12.06 8.13
N SER A 43 -5.46 11.94 9.20
CA SER A 43 -4.11 12.48 9.30
C SER A 43 -3.04 11.40 9.21
N ASP A 44 -3.27 10.24 9.82
CA ASP A 44 -2.23 9.20 9.96
C ASP A 44 -2.82 7.80 9.74
N ALA A 45 -2.92 7.42 8.46
CA ALA A 45 -3.52 6.15 8.06
C ALA A 45 -2.62 4.97 8.44
N SER A 46 -3.09 4.10 9.34
CA SER A 46 -2.29 3.05 9.98
C SER A 46 -2.71 1.62 9.60
N ALA A 47 -3.98 1.42 9.23
CA ALA A 47 -4.47 0.11 8.76
C ALA A 47 -5.51 0.26 7.64
N ALA A 48 -5.48 -0.63 6.65
CA ALA A 48 -6.46 -0.64 5.57
C ALA A 48 -6.80 -2.05 5.09
N VAL A 49 -8.01 -2.23 4.57
CA VAL A 49 -8.47 -3.48 3.96
C VAL A 49 -9.45 -3.21 2.82
N ALA A 50 -9.31 -3.92 1.70
CA ALA A 50 -10.30 -3.89 0.64
C ALA A 50 -11.60 -4.54 1.12
N VAL A 51 -12.74 -3.87 0.93
CA VAL A 51 -14.07 -4.41 1.28
C VAL A 51 -14.89 -4.79 0.05
N SER A 52 -14.50 -4.28 -1.12
CA SER A 52 -14.93 -4.74 -2.44
C SER A 52 -13.89 -4.31 -3.48
N GLU A 53 -14.10 -4.64 -4.76
CA GLU A 53 -13.26 -4.11 -5.86
C GLU A 53 -13.28 -2.58 -5.96
N LYS A 54 -14.30 -1.92 -5.39
CA LYS A 54 -14.54 -0.48 -5.55
C LYS A 54 -14.42 0.30 -4.26
N MET A 55 -14.18 -0.37 -3.13
CA MET A 55 -14.13 0.28 -1.82
C MET A 55 -13.14 -0.39 -0.88
N PHE A 56 -12.59 0.41 0.02
CA PHE A 56 -11.70 -0.05 1.08
C PHE A 56 -12.01 0.68 2.39
N ALA A 57 -11.82 -0.01 3.50
CA ALA A 57 -11.93 0.53 4.84
C ALA A 57 -10.54 0.85 5.39
N VAL A 58 -10.43 1.92 6.18
CA VAL A 58 -9.17 2.44 6.71
C VAL A 58 -9.37 2.89 8.15
N ALA A 59 -8.35 2.69 8.99
CA ALA A 59 -8.22 3.26 10.32
C ALA A 59 -7.09 4.30 10.36
N ASP A 60 -7.20 5.22 11.30
CA ASP A 60 -6.21 6.23 11.65
C ASP A 60 -5.74 5.92 13.09
N ASP A 61 -4.44 5.94 13.38
CA ASP A 61 -3.93 5.61 14.72
C ASP A 61 -4.15 6.73 15.76
N GLU A 62 -4.47 7.94 15.30
CA GLU A 62 -4.77 9.11 16.12
C GLU A 62 -6.25 9.18 16.56
N ASP A 63 -7.14 8.33 16.01
CA ASP A 63 -8.55 8.27 16.42
C ASP A 63 -9.15 6.84 16.43
N ASN A 64 -10.44 6.75 16.76
CA ASN A 64 -11.17 5.47 16.82
C ASN A 64 -12.21 5.34 15.71
N VAL A 65 -12.02 6.04 14.58
CA VAL A 65 -13.01 6.12 13.51
C VAL A 65 -12.57 5.27 12.32
N LEU A 66 -13.38 4.24 12.00
CA LEU A 66 -13.24 3.54 10.73
C LEU A 66 -13.83 4.38 9.62
N ARG A 67 -13.13 4.48 8.50
CA ARG A 67 -13.53 5.24 7.32
C ARG A 67 -13.59 4.32 6.11
N VAL A 68 -14.57 4.51 5.24
CA VAL A 68 -14.68 3.77 3.98
C VAL A 68 -14.55 4.74 2.82
N TYR A 69 -13.73 4.39 1.85
CA TYR A 69 -13.47 5.16 0.64
C TYR A 69 -13.83 4.35 -0.60
N LYS A 70 -14.12 5.04 -1.69
CA LYS A 70 -14.10 4.44 -3.03
C LYS A 70 -12.66 4.33 -3.50
N THR A 71 -12.31 3.30 -4.26
CA THR A 71 -10.96 3.17 -4.85
C THR A 71 -10.68 4.20 -5.96
N THR A 72 -11.73 4.72 -6.59
CA THR A 72 -11.64 5.80 -7.57
C THR A 72 -13.02 6.43 -7.82
N PRO A 73 -13.11 7.77 -8.05
CA PRO A 73 -12.03 8.74 -7.87
C PRO A 73 -11.72 8.97 -6.38
N PRO A 74 -10.50 9.42 -6.03
CA PRO A 74 -10.15 9.76 -4.65
C PRO A 74 -11.03 10.87 -4.08
N SER A 75 -11.39 10.77 -2.81
CA SER A 75 -12.34 11.69 -2.18
C SER A 75 -12.21 11.73 -0.65
N LEU A 76 -13.11 12.49 -0.01
CA LEU A 76 -13.50 12.28 1.40
C LEU A 76 -14.13 10.88 1.58
N PRO A 77 -14.18 10.34 2.82
CA PRO A 77 -14.80 9.05 3.06
C PRO A 77 -16.29 9.09 2.70
N VAL A 78 -16.79 8.01 2.12
CA VAL A 78 -18.21 7.82 1.81
C VAL A 78 -19.00 7.33 3.03
N PHE A 79 -18.31 6.82 4.04
CA PHE A 79 -18.88 6.39 5.31
C PHE A 79 -17.82 6.46 6.40
N SER A 80 -18.24 6.77 7.63
CA SER A 80 -17.41 6.74 8.83
C SER A 80 -18.17 6.17 10.01
N TYR A 81 -17.47 5.48 10.91
CA TYR A 81 -18.06 4.89 12.11
C TYR A 81 -17.12 5.03 13.31
N ASP A 82 -17.59 5.73 14.35
CA ASP A 82 -16.86 5.93 15.60
C ASP A 82 -16.99 4.70 16.51
N LEU A 83 -15.85 4.07 16.80
CA LEU A 83 -15.74 2.89 17.64
C LEU A 83 -15.52 3.21 19.13
N THR A 84 -15.39 4.48 19.52
CA THR A 84 -15.01 4.88 20.89
C THR A 84 -15.86 4.20 21.97
N SER A 85 -17.18 4.20 21.77
CA SER A 85 -18.11 3.53 22.71
C SER A 85 -18.02 2.01 22.64
N PHE A 86 -17.87 1.44 21.45
CA PHE A 86 -17.77 -0.01 21.24
C PHE A 86 -16.50 -0.60 21.87
N LEU A 87 -15.37 0.12 21.76
CA LEU A 87 -14.07 -0.29 22.29
C LEU A 87 -13.90 0.01 23.78
N GLY A 88 -14.87 0.70 24.41
CA GLY A 88 -14.80 1.08 25.82
C GLY A 88 -13.56 1.94 26.12
N ILE A 89 -13.33 2.96 25.30
CA ILE A 89 -12.14 3.81 25.37
C ILE A 89 -12.17 4.69 26.63
N GLU A 90 -11.07 4.65 27.38
CA GLU A 90 -10.87 5.53 28.54
C GLU A 90 -10.30 6.90 28.13
N PRO A 91 -10.69 8.02 28.79
CA PRO A 91 -10.34 9.37 28.31
C PRO A 91 -8.87 9.78 28.38
N GLY A 92 -8.05 9.13 29.23
CA GLY A 92 -6.68 9.61 29.51
C GLY A 92 -5.73 9.52 28.31
N HIS A 93 -5.91 8.49 27.49
CA HIS A 93 -5.16 8.24 26.25
C HIS A 93 -6.12 7.59 25.25
N PRO A 94 -6.99 8.39 24.60
CA PRO A 94 -8.23 7.89 24.03
C PRO A 94 -8.06 7.16 22.69
N GLU A 95 -6.86 7.07 22.12
CA GLU A 95 -6.62 6.30 20.90
C GLU A 95 -6.56 4.79 21.17
N ALA A 96 -7.22 4.02 20.32
CA ALA A 96 -7.08 2.57 20.28
C ALA A 96 -5.82 2.14 19.54
N ASP A 97 -5.23 2.99 18.68
CA ASP A 97 -4.00 2.68 17.95
C ASP A 97 -4.23 1.46 17.04
N ILE A 98 -5.18 1.57 16.10
CA ILE A 98 -5.62 0.45 15.23
C ILE A 98 -4.64 0.28 14.07
N GLU A 99 -3.96 -0.86 13.99
CA GLU A 99 -2.70 -0.99 13.24
C GLU A 99 -2.68 -2.15 12.26
N GLY A 100 -3.73 -2.96 12.26
CA GLY A 100 -3.84 -4.09 11.34
C GLY A 100 -5.28 -4.46 11.06
N ALA A 101 -5.51 -4.90 9.83
CA ALA A 101 -6.81 -5.34 9.36
C ALA A 101 -6.67 -6.52 8.41
N THR A 102 -7.62 -7.45 8.47
CA THR A 102 -7.80 -8.46 7.43
C THR A 102 -9.28 -8.80 7.30
N MET A 103 -9.71 -9.16 6.10
CA MET A 103 -11.09 -9.52 5.83
C MET A 103 -11.20 -11.02 5.56
N LEU A 104 -12.19 -11.65 6.19
CA LEU A 104 -12.62 -13.01 5.91
C LEU A 104 -14.13 -12.98 5.69
N ASP A 105 -14.55 -13.37 4.49
CA ASP A 105 -15.94 -13.29 4.02
C ASP A 105 -16.54 -11.88 4.20
N ASP A 106 -17.55 -11.71 5.06
CA ASP A 106 -18.22 -10.42 5.32
C ASP A 106 -17.71 -9.72 6.61
N THR A 107 -16.63 -10.24 7.19
CA THR A 107 -16.13 -9.83 8.50
C THR A 107 -14.70 -9.32 8.41
N ILE A 108 -14.49 -8.10 8.88
CA ILE A 108 -13.16 -7.52 9.02
C ILE A 108 -12.70 -7.71 10.45
N TYR A 109 -11.54 -8.33 10.61
CA TYR A 109 -10.81 -8.43 11.86
C TYR A 109 -9.81 -7.29 11.96
N TRP A 110 -9.83 -6.59 13.08
CA TRP A 110 -8.95 -5.47 13.40
C TRP A 110 -8.12 -5.80 14.63
N ILE A 111 -6.87 -5.35 14.61
CA ILE A 111 -5.96 -5.43 15.74
C ILE A 111 -5.33 -4.06 15.99
N THR A 112 -5.21 -3.72 17.26
CA THR A 112 -4.48 -2.52 17.70
C THR A 112 -3.00 -2.80 17.94
N SER A 113 -2.18 -1.79 18.19
CA SER A 113 -0.72 -1.96 18.34
C SER A 113 -0.30 -2.96 19.43
N HIS A 114 -1.11 -3.17 20.47
CA HIS A 114 -0.73 -3.89 21.69
C HIS A 114 0.55 -3.32 22.33
N GLY A 115 0.83 -2.05 22.02
CA GLY A 115 2.02 -1.33 22.40
C GLY A 115 1.93 -0.69 23.78
N ARG A 116 3.11 -0.49 24.36
CA ARG A 116 3.30 0.42 25.51
C ARG A 116 3.72 1.79 24.99
N ASN A 117 3.63 2.81 25.84
CA ASN A 117 4.20 4.11 25.48
C ASN A 117 5.73 4.08 25.50
N THR A 118 6.36 5.20 25.13
CA THR A 118 7.83 5.38 25.11
C THR A 118 8.51 5.12 26.45
N ASP A 119 7.79 5.26 27.57
CA ASP A 119 8.27 4.98 28.92
C ASP A 119 8.07 3.50 29.34
N GLY A 120 7.51 2.66 28.48
CA GLY A 120 7.15 1.28 28.81
C GLY A 120 5.94 1.16 29.76
N LYS A 121 5.10 2.20 29.87
CA LYS A 121 3.83 2.14 30.60
C LYS A 121 2.73 1.54 29.73
N MET A 122 1.88 0.73 30.35
CA MET A 122 0.71 0.17 29.68
C MET A 122 -0.23 1.28 29.18
N ARG A 123 -0.78 1.07 27.99
CA ARG A 123 -1.87 1.85 27.41
C ARG A 123 -3.06 0.93 27.22
N PRO A 124 -3.95 0.76 28.22
CA PRO A 124 -5.02 -0.25 28.16
C PRO A 124 -5.91 -0.14 26.92
N ASN A 125 -6.15 1.06 26.39
CA ASN A 125 -6.92 1.27 25.15
C ASN A 125 -6.28 0.64 23.91
N ARG A 126 -4.95 0.46 23.89
CA ARG A 126 -4.19 -0.12 22.76
C ARG A 126 -4.20 -1.65 22.70
N TYR A 127 -4.98 -2.31 23.55
CA TYR A 127 -5.11 -3.78 23.60
C TYR A 127 -6.53 -4.19 23.23
N ARG A 128 -6.84 -4.17 21.92
CA ARG A 128 -8.12 -4.58 21.36
C ARG A 128 -7.88 -5.51 20.18
N PHE A 129 -8.67 -6.57 20.15
CA PHE A 129 -8.85 -7.42 18.98
C PHE A 129 -10.36 -7.59 18.78
N PHE A 130 -10.86 -7.12 17.66
CA PHE A 130 -12.30 -7.01 17.42
C PHE A 130 -12.64 -7.24 15.96
N ALA A 131 -13.93 -7.38 15.68
CA ALA A 131 -14.42 -7.58 14.34
C ALA A 131 -15.65 -6.71 14.06
N VAL A 132 -15.77 -6.28 12.81
CA VAL A 132 -16.95 -5.58 12.28
C VAL A 132 -17.45 -6.32 11.05
N LYS A 133 -18.77 -6.36 10.88
CA LYS A 133 -19.38 -6.87 9.65
C LYS A 133 -19.57 -5.73 8.67
N VAL A 134 -19.25 -5.99 7.40
CA VAL A 134 -19.47 -5.05 6.32
C VAL A 134 -20.39 -5.68 5.28
N LYS A 135 -21.37 -4.89 4.82
CA LYS A 135 -22.23 -5.22 3.68
C LYS A 135 -21.98 -4.16 2.61
N VAL A 136 -21.45 -4.58 1.47
CA VAL A 136 -21.13 -3.72 0.32
C VAL A 136 -22.04 -4.05 -0.85
#